data_AF-A0A1V3XTF4-F1
#
_entry.id   AF-A0A1V3XTF4-F1
#
_cell.length_a   1.000
_cell.length_b   1.000
_cell.length_c   1.000
_cell.angle_alpha   90.00
_cell.angle_beta   90.00
_cell.angle_gamma   90.00
#
_symmetry.space_group_name_H-M   'P 1'
#
loop_
_entity.id
_entity.type
_entity.pdbx_description
1 polymer ?
#
loop_
_entity_poly.entity_id
_entity_poly.type
_entity_poly.pdbx_seq_one_letter_code
_entity_poly.pdbx_strand_id
1 'polypeptide(L)'
;MYFLIDNLLDRLIYLSYGLAAILGFIGVKLMLEALHDNNVPFINDGKPVPIVEITTATSLTVIVAVLFITTVASVFSARGRRQNAVARARRHALEYLDLHYEADPAEREKIFAALLAAEHEIDSLSTRYRAPTKQEEELTALLRSAHDAHEAHG
;
A
#
# COMPACT_ATOMS: atom_id res chain seq x y z
N MET A 1 6.91 24.79 6.33
CA MET A 1 7.79 24.35 5.22
C MET A 1 8.36 22.94 5.41
N TYR A 2 8.62 22.46 6.63
CA TYR A 2 9.01 21.06 6.88
C TYR A 2 7.89 20.00 6.66
N PHE A 3 6.66 20.42 6.37
CA PHE A 3 5.45 19.58 6.29
C PHE A 3 5.36 18.70 5.04
N LEU A 4 5.92 19.16 3.91
CA LEU A 4 6.04 18.31 2.72
C LEU A 4 7.14 17.27 2.92
N ILE A 5 8.15 17.58 3.73
CA ILE A 5 9.34 16.75 3.92
C ILE A 5 8.98 15.47 4.70
N ASP A 6 8.12 15.54 5.72
CA ASP A 6 7.69 14.34 6.49
C ASP A 6 6.82 13.37 5.68
N ASN A 7 5.89 13.88 4.87
CA ASN A 7 5.06 13.06 3.98
C ASN A 7 5.86 12.50 2.79
N LEU A 8 6.84 13.28 2.30
CA LEU A 8 7.81 12.80 1.33
C LEU A 8 8.77 11.78 1.96
N LEU A 9 9.17 11.90 3.24
CA LEU A 9 9.99 10.92 3.96
C LEU A 9 9.25 9.59 4.13
N ASP A 10 7.97 9.61 4.48
CA ASP A 10 7.16 8.40 4.64
C ASP A 10 6.95 7.67 3.31
N ARG A 11 6.76 8.43 2.22
CA ARG A 11 6.79 7.90 0.84
C ARG A 11 8.18 7.43 0.43
N LEU A 12 9.23 8.11 0.85
CA LEU A 12 10.63 7.76 0.57
C LEU A 12 10.99 6.44 1.26
N ILE A 13 10.50 6.19 2.47
CA ILE A 13 10.67 4.91 3.16
C ILE A 13 9.93 3.78 2.42
N TYR A 14 8.69 4.00 1.96
CA TYR A 14 7.98 3.03 1.11
C TYR A 14 8.64 2.83 -0.26
N LEU A 15 9.22 3.89 -0.84
CA LEU A 15 10.05 3.83 -2.04
C LEU A 15 11.34 3.04 -1.77
N SER A 16 11.97 3.21 -0.60
CA SER A 16 13.16 2.46 -0.19
C SER A 16 12.86 0.97 -0.03
N TYR A 17 11.68 0.56 0.43
CA TYR A 17 11.29 -0.86 0.43
C TYR A 17 11.14 -1.41 -0.99
N GLY A 18 10.53 -0.64 -1.91
CA GLY A 18 10.45 -1.02 -3.32
C GLY A 18 11.83 -1.09 -3.99
N LEU A 19 12.67 -0.09 -3.73
CA LEU A 19 14.04 -0.01 -4.24
C LEU A 19 14.93 -1.09 -3.63
N ALA A 20 14.79 -1.43 -2.35
CA ALA A 20 15.49 -2.53 -1.69
C ALA A 20 15.02 -3.90 -2.21
N ALA A 21 13.74 -4.06 -2.55
CA ALA A 21 13.25 -5.25 -3.24
C ALA A 21 13.85 -5.37 -4.65
N ILE A 22 13.93 -4.26 -5.40
CA ILE A 22 14.59 -4.20 -6.71
C ILE A 22 16.11 -4.46 -6.59
N LEU A 23 16.79 -3.85 -5.61
CA LEU A 23 18.22 -4.04 -5.36
C LEU A 23 18.53 -5.47 -4.90
N GLY A 24 17.70 -6.03 -4.03
CA GLY A 24 17.78 -7.43 -3.61
C GLY A 24 17.57 -8.38 -4.79
N PHE A 25 16.61 -8.08 -5.67
CA PHE A 25 16.39 -8.83 -6.90
C PHE A 25 17.60 -8.77 -7.85
N ILE A 26 18.17 -7.58 -8.07
CA ILE A 26 19.38 -7.41 -8.89
C ILE A 26 20.59 -8.10 -8.24
N GLY A 27 20.76 -7.98 -6.91
CA GLY A 27 21.84 -8.62 -6.17
C GLY A 27 21.78 -10.14 -6.19
N VAL A 28 20.59 -10.73 -6.04
CA VAL A 28 20.38 -12.18 -6.17
C VAL A 28 20.65 -12.63 -7.61
N LYS A 29 20.22 -11.86 -8.61
CA LYS A 29 20.54 -12.15 -10.01
C LYS A 29 22.05 -12.16 -10.24
N LEU A 30 22.77 -11.13 -9.80
CA LEU A 30 24.24 -11.04 -9.93
C LEU A 30 24.98 -12.13 -9.14
N MET A 31 24.46 -12.53 -7.97
CA MET A 31 25.04 -13.64 -7.17
C MET A 31 24.89 -14.98 -7.92
N LEU A 32 23.71 -15.25 -8.48
CA LEU A 32 23.43 -16.47 -9.26
C LEU A 32 24.17 -16.48 -10.61
N GLU A 33 24.31 -15.30 -11.23
CA GLU A 33 25.05 -15.11 -12.47
C GLU A 33 26.56 -15.26 -12.23
N ALA A 34 27.11 -14.71 -11.15
CA ALA A 34 28.50 -14.96 -10.75
C ALA A 34 28.76 -16.42 -10.34
N LEU A 35 27.80 -17.09 -9.72
CA LEU A 35 27.89 -18.53 -9.45
C LEU A 35 27.84 -19.38 -10.72
N HIS A 36 27.23 -18.89 -11.81
CA HIS A 36 27.17 -19.58 -13.10
C HIS A 36 28.30 -19.22 -14.06
N ASP A 37 28.70 -17.94 -14.15
CA ASP A 37 29.75 -17.45 -15.05
C ASP A 37 31.15 -17.61 -14.47
N ASN A 38 31.30 -17.70 -13.14
CA ASN A 38 32.60 -17.95 -12.54
C ASN A 38 32.90 -19.46 -12.59
N ASN A 39 33.30 -19.89 -13.78
CA ASN A 39 34.37 -20.85 -13.95
C ASN A 39 35.61 -20.29 -13.23
N VAL A 40 35.63 -20.39 -11.90
CA VAL A 40 36.72 -19.94 -11.03
C VAL A 40 38.02 -20.51 -11.61
N PRO A 41 38.98 -19.69 -12.06
CA PRO A 41 40.26 -20.20 -12.58
C PRO A 41 41.06 -20.98 -11.52
N PHE A 42 40.61 -20.97 -10.26
CA PHE A 42 41.24 -21.64 -9.12
C PHE A 42 40.62 -23.01 -8.79
N ILE A 43 39.45 -23.37 -9.34
CA ILE A 43 38.83 -24.68 -9.07
C ILE A 43 38.59 -25.40 -10.40
N ASN A 44 39.23 -26.57 -10.53
CA ASN A 44 39.16 -27.52 -11.65
C ASN A 44 40.09 -27.27 -12.86
N ASP A 45 41.27 -26.66 -12.68
CA ASP A 45 42.37 -26.65 -13.69
C ASP A 45 41.94 -26.24 -15.12
N GLY A 46 40.93 -25.39 -15.26
CA GLY A 46 40.42 -24.96 -16.57
C GLY A 46 39.63 -26.03 -17.35
N LYS A 47 39.17 -27.11 -16.72
CA LYS A 47 38.28 -28.10 -17.35
C LYS A 47 36.80 -27.71 -17.18
N PRO A 48 35.99 -27.73 -18.26
CA PRO A 48 34.58 -27.39 -18.20
C PRO A 48 33.83 -28.39 -17.33
N VAL A 49 33.17 -27.90 -16.28
CA VAL A 49 32.21 -28.68 -15.49
C VAL A 49 30.83 -28.50 -16.15
N PRO A 50 30.06 -29.57 -16.40
CA PRO A 50 28.71 -29.44 -16.92
C PRO A 50 27.82 -28.88 -15.80
N ILE A 51 27.47 -27.59 -15.87
CA ILE A 51 26.56 -26.97 -14.92
C ILE A 51 25.43 -26.29 -15.70
N VAL A 52 24.23 -26.45 -15.15
CA VAL A 52 22.91 -26.25 -15.74
C VAL A 52 22.74 -24.85 -16.31
N GLU A 53 22.56 -24.72 -17.62
CA GLU A 53 22.27 -23.43 -18.27
C GLU A 53 21.06 -22.73 -17.61
N ILE A 54 21.24 -21.51 -17.06
CA ILE A 54 20.09 -20.67 -16.67
C ILE A 54 19.43 -20.17 -17.95
N THR A 55 18.42 -20.92 -18.37
CA THR A 55 17.58 -20.55 -19.51
C THR A 55 16.82 -19.25 -19.27
N THR A 56 16.46 -18.55 -20.35
CA THR A 56 15.58 -17.36 -20.31
C THR A 56 14.27 -17.64 -19.56
N ALA A 57 13.79 -18.89 -19.61
CA ALA A 57 12.60 -19.34 -18.88
C ALA A 57 12.78 -19.25 -17.35
N THR A 58 13.97 -19.56 -16.84
CA THR A 58 14.29 -19.43 -15.41
C THR A 58 14.24 -17.97 -14.96
N SER A 59 14.85 -17.05 -15.73
CA SER A 59 14.82 -15.60 -15.44
C SER A 59 13.39 -15.03 -15.42
N LEU A 60 12.58 -15.39 -16.43
CA LEU A 60 11.18 -14.96 -16.52
C LEU A 60 10.35 -15.48 -15.34
N THR A 61 10.60 -16.73 -14.92
CA THR A 61 9.91 -17.35 -13.77
C THR A 61 10.19 -16.60 -12.47
N VAL A 62 11.43 -16.18 -12.23
CA VAL A 62 11.78 -15.41 -11.02
C VAL A 62 11.13 -14.02 -11.05
N ILE A 63 11.12 -13.33 -12.20
CA ILE A 63 10.44 -12.03 -12.34
C ILE A 63 8.95 -12.17 -11.99
N VAL A 64 8.27 -13.16 -12.57
CA VAL A 64 6.85 -13.42 -12.31
C VAL A 64 6.61 -13.78 -10.84
N ALA A 65 7.46 -14.61 -10.23
CA ALA A 65 7.35 -14.97 -8.83
C ALA A 65 7.48 -13.77 -7.89
N VAL A 66 8.42 -12.86 -8.14
CA VAL A 66 8.61 -11.65 -7.32
C VAL A 66 7.45 -10.66 -7.50
N LEU A 67 6.98 -10.44 -8.73
CA LEU A 67 5.80 -9.61 -8.99
C LEU A 67 4.54 -10.17 -8.32
N PHE A 68 4.38 -11.50 -8.35
CA PHE A 68 3.28 -12.17 -7.68
C PHE A 68 3.36 -11.98 -6.15
N ILE A 69 4.51 -12.27 -5.53
CA ILE A 69 4.69 -12.13 -4.07
C ILE A 69 4.49 -10.68 -3.63
N THR A 70 5.05 -9.72 -4.35
CA THR A 70 4.92 -8.29 -4.00
C THR A 70 3.51 -7.78 -4.19
N THR A 71 2.79 -8.24 -5.22
CA THR A 71 1.37 -7.91 -5.43
C THR A 71 0.51 -8.51 -4.33
N VAL A 72 0.72 -9.79 -3.98
CA VAL A 72 0.03 -10.45 -2.87
C VAL A 72 0.30 -9.71 -1.56
N ALA A 73 1.56 -9.45 -1.23
CA ALA A 73 1.94 -8.71 -0.03
C ALA A 73 1.34 -7.29 0.01
N SER A 74 1.29 -6.60 -1.13
CA SER A 74 0.67 -5.28 -1.27
C SER A 74 -0.83 -5.33 -1.00
N VAL A 75 -1.55 -6.30 -1.60
CA VAL A 75 -3.00 -6.49 -1.43
C VAL A 75 -3.34 -6.88 0.02
N PHE A 76 -2.53 -7.74 0.64
CA PHE A 76 -2.76 -8.17 2.03
C PHE A 76 -2.22 -7.19 3.07
N SER A 77 -1.49 -6.16 2.66
CA SER A 77 -0.96 -5.15 3.58
C SER A 77 -2.09 -4.37 4.27
N ALA A 78 -2.08 -4.39 5.60
CA ALA A 78 -3.04 -3.65 6.43
C ALA A 78 -3.04 -2.14 6.11
N ARG A 79 -1.90 -1.60 5.66
CA ARG A 79 -1.79 -0.19 5.28
C ARG A 79 -2.52 0.15 3.98
N GLY A 80 -2.62 -0.81 3.04
CA GLY A 80 -3.43 -0.64 1.82
C GLY A 80 -4.92 -0.63 2.14
N ARG A 81 -5.38 -1.57 2.99
CA ARG A 81 -6.77 -1.62 3.46
C ARG A 81 -7.18 -0.32 4.17
N ARG A 82 -6.33 0.18 5.07
CA ARG A 82 -6.61 1.42 5.82
C ARG A 82 -6.74 2.63 4.90
N GLN A 83 -5.87 2.77 3.89
CA GLN A 83 -5.96 3.85 2.91
C GLN A 83 -7.25 3.80 2.11
N ASN A 84 -7.68 2.61 1.70
CA ASN A 84 -8.96 2.43 1.01
C ASN A 84 -10.15 2.79 1.92
N ALA A 85 -10.12 2.39 3.18
CA ALA A 85 -11.16 2.73 4.16
C ALA A 85 -11.25 4.25 4.38
N VAL A 86 -10.11 4.94 4.54
CA VAL A 86 -10.03 6.41 4.64
C VAL A 86 -10.62 7.09 3.40
N ALA A 87 -10.29 6.62 2.19
CA ALA A 87 -10.82 7.19 0.96
C ALA A 87 -12.34 7.02 0.85
N ARG A 88 -12.88 5.87 1.27
CA ARG A 88 -14.33 5.62 1.32
C ARG A 88 -15.03 6.51 2.32
N ALA A 89 -14.51 6.61 3.55
CA ALA A 89 -15.08 7.48 4.59
C ALA A 89 -15.14 8.94 4.13
N ARG A 90 -14.04 9.45 3.56
CA ARG A 90 -14.01 10.80 2.99
C ARG A 90 -15.06 10.99 1.88
N ARG A 91 -15.20 10.03 0.98
CA ARG A 91 -16.18 10.08 -0.11
C ARG A 91 -17.61 10.14 0.45
N HIS A 92 -17.97 9.24 1.35
CA HIS A 92 -19.32 9.19 1.92
C HIS A 92 -19.63 10.42 2.77
N ALA A 93 -18.66 10.95 3.52
CA ALA A 93 -18.85 12.19 4.27
C ALA A 93 -19.12 13.39 3.34
N LEU A 94 -18.39 13.51 2.23
CA LEU A 94 -18.65 14.56 1.24
C LEU A 94 -20.01 14.38 0.56
N GLU A 95 -20.34 13.14 0.16
CA GLU A 95 -21.62 12.80 -0.46
C GLU A 95 -22.80 13.08 0.49
N TYR A 96 -22.63 12.80 1.78
CA TYR A 96 -23.61 13.10 2.83
C TYR A 96 -23.82 14.61 3.03
N LEU A 97 -22.73 15.38 3.02
CA LEU A 97 -22.76 16.83 3.20
C LEU A 97 -23.28 17.59 1.98
N ASP A 98 -23.09 17.04 0.77
CA ASP A 98 -23.59 17.61 -0.48
C ASP A 98 -25.07 17.28 -0.75
N LEU A 99 -25.66 16.39 0.06
CA LEU A 99 -27.03 15.94 -0.11
C LEU A 99 -28.02 17.09 0.11
N HIS A 100 -28.61 17.58 -1.00
CA HIS A 100 -29.65 18.61 -0.95
C HIS A 100 -30.81 18.21 -0.02
N TYR A 101 -31.46 19.21 0.59
CA TYR A 101 -32.55 19.04 1.56
C TYR A 101 -33.75 18.22 1.03
N GLU A 102 -33.85 18.05 -0.29
CA GLU A 102 -34.90 17.29 -0.99
C GLU A 102 -34.59 15.79 -1.14
N ALA A 103 -33.39 15.35 -0.74
CA ALA A 103 -33.02 13.94 -0.83
C ALA A 103 -33.91 13.06 0.05
N ASP A 104 -34.26 11.88 -0.47
CA ASP A 104 -35.04 10.89 0.26
C ASP A 104 -34.37 10.58 1.61
N PRO A 105 -35.08 10.68 2.75
CA PRO A 105 -34.55 10.30 4.06
C PRO A 105 -33.90 8.91 4.07
N ALA A 106 -34.42 7.97 3.29
CA ALA A 106 -33.85 6.63 3.18
C ALA A 106 -32.48 6.62 2.47
N GLU A 107 -32.26 7.51 1.50
CA GLU A 107 -30.98 7.63 0.78
C GLU A 107 -29.92 8.29 1.67
N ARG A 108 -30.32 9.32 2.43
CA ARG A 108 -29.48 9.97 3.45
C ARG A 108 -28.99 8.96 4.50
N GLU A 109 -29.90 8.17 5.04
CA GLU A 109 -29.59 7.12 6.03
C GLU A 109 -28.63 6.07 5.46
N LYS A 110 -28.84 5.65 4.21
CA LYS A 110 -27.98 4.67 3.55
C LYS A 110 -26.54 5.17 3.39
N ILE A 111 -26.36 6.44 3.00
CA ILE A 111 -25.03 7.03 2.85
C ILE A 111 -24.34 7.17 4.21
N PHE A 112 -25.10 7.56 5.25
CA PHE A 112 -24.59 7.65 6.61
C PHE A 112 -24.18 6.28 7.17
N ALA A 113 -24.98 5.24 6.96
CA ALA A 113 -24.61 3.88 7.34
C ALA A 113 -23.33 3.39 6.63
N ALA A 114 -23.14 3.76 5.35
CA ALA A 114 -21.92 3.45 4.62
C ALA A 114 -20.69 4.24 5.16
N LEU A 115 -20.90 5.48 5.61
CA LEU A 115 -19.88 6.28 6.30
C LEU A 115 -19.42 5.60 7.60
N LEU A 116 -20.37 5.24 8.47
CA LEU A 116 -20.09 4.57 9.75
C LEU A 116 -19.35 3.23 9.56
N ALA A 117 -19.72 2.46 8.54
CA ALA A 117 -19.04 1.21 8.22
C ALA A 117 -17.56 1.44 7.83
N ALA A 118 -17.28 2.51 7.08
CA ALA A 118 -15.91 2.87 6.71
C ALA A 118 -15.10 3.38 7.91
N GLU A 119 -15.70 4.16 8.82
CA GLU A 119 -15.07 4.59 10.06
C GLU A 119 -14.67 3.41 10.96
N HIS A 120 -15.59 2.45 11.14
CA HIS A 120 -15.30 1.25 11.91
C HIS A 120 -14.13 0.44 11.33
N GLU A 121 -14.04 0.35 9.99
CA GLU A 121 -12.92 -0.29 9.31
C GLU A 121 -11.59 0.44 9.61
N ILE A 122 -11.58 1.77 9.60
CA ILE A 122 -10.38 2.58 9.93
C ILE A 122 -9.93 2.33 11.37
N ASP A 123 -10.86 2.34 12.32
CA ASP A 123 -10.58 2.14 13.74
C ASP A 123 -10.01 0.74 14.00
N SER A 124 -10.57 -0.29 13.38
CA SER A 124 -10.09 -1.67 13.48
C SER A 124 -8.65 -1.87 12.97
N LEU A 125 -8.22 -1.00 12.04
CA LEU A 125 -6.89 -1.03 11.43
C LEU A 125 -5.91 -0.04 12.08
N SER A 126 -6.33 0.72 13.09
CA SER A 126 -5.50 1.71 13.76
C SER A 126 -4.57 1.06 14.80
N THR A 127 -3.26 1.03 14.52
CA THR A 127 -2.24 0.77 15.55
C THR A 127 -1.99 2.05 16.33
N ARG A 128 -2.27 2.01 17.64
CA ARG A 128 -2.45 3.13 18.59
C ARG A 128 -1.26 4.08 18.86
N TYR A 129 -0.24 4.16 18.00
CA TYR A 129 1.04 4.82 18.34
C TYR A 129 1.66 5.63 17.18
N ARG A 130 0.92 6.55 16.56
CA ARG A 130 1.51 7.58 15.70
C ARG A 130 0.80 8.91 15.90
N ALA A 131 1.56 10.01 15.92
CA ALA A 131 0.99 11.35 15.88
C ALA A 131 0.10 11.48 14.63
N PRO A 132 -1.12 12.02 14.75
CA PRO A 132 -2.02 12.16 13.63
C PRO A 132 -1.38 13.06 12.57
N THR A 133 -1.47 12.63 11.31
CA THR A 133 -1.05 13.43 10.17
C THR A 133 -2.09 14.51 9.89
N LYS A 134 -1.71 15.61 9.22
CA LYS A 134 -2.67 16.66 8.81
C LYS A 134 -3.85 16.11 7.99
N GLN A 135 -3.61 15.09 7.17
CA GLN A 135 -4.69 14.44 6.40
C GLN A 135 -5.68 13.71 7.31
N GLU A 136 -5.20 13.10 8.40
CA GLU A 136 -6.06 12.48 9.42
C GLU A 136 -6.81 13.54 10.23
N GLU A 137 -6.20 14.69 10.50
CA GLU A 137 -6.90 15.84 11.12
C GLU A 137 -8.01 16.39 10.22
N GLU A 138 -7.72 16.62 8.93
CA GLU A 138 -8.70 17.04 7.92
C GLU A 138 -9.84 16.02 7.78
N LEU A 139 -9.51 14.73 7.76
CA LEU A 139 -10.51 13.67 7.75
C LEU A 139 -11.37 13.72 9.01
N THR A 140 -10.77 13.81 10.20
CA THR A 140 -11.49 13.86 11.48
C THR A 140 -12.44 15.05 11.53
N ALA A 141 -12.01 16.21 11.03
CA ALA A 141 -12.87 17.39 10.93
C ALA A 141 -14.05 17.16 9.98
N LEU A 142 -13.81 16.54 8.82
CA LEU A 142 -14.85 16.23 7.85
C LEU A 142 -15.88 15.22 8.39
N LEU A 143 -15.42 14.16 9.06
CA LEU A 143 -16.30 13.15 9.68
C LEU A 143 -17.16 13.78 10.77
N ARG A 144 -16.56 14.65 11.61
CA ARG A 144 -17.30 15.42 12.61
C ARG A 144 -18.40 16.28 11.97
N SER A 145 -18.10 17.01 10.91
CA SER A 145 -19.11 17.81 10.20
C SER A 145 -20.26 16.95 9.66
N ALA A 146 -19.97 15.75 9.15
CA ALA A 146 -21.01 14.83 8.66
C ALA A 146 -21.90 14.30 9.80
N HIS A 147 -21.32 13.98 10.96
CA HIS A 147 -22.08 13.61 12.16
C HIS A 147 -22.94 14.76 12.67
N ASP A 148 -22.38 15.97 12.79
CA ASP A 148 -23.13 17.15 13.23
C ASP A 148 -24.31 17.46 12.28
N ALA A 149 -24.11 17.28 10.96
CA ALA A 149 -25.17 17.43 9.97
C ALA A 149 -26.24 16.33 10.08
N HIS A 150 -25.88 15.11 10.48
CA HIS A 150 -26.85 14.05 10.72
C HIS A 150 -27.71 14.31 11.95
N GLU A 151 -27.11 14.70 13.06
CA GLU A 151 -27.82 15.08 14.29
C GLU A 151 -28.77 16.28 14.08
N ALA A 152 -28.46 17.18 13.14
CA ALA A 152 -29.30 18.32 12.80
C ALA A 152 -30.50 17.97 11.89
N HIS A 153 -30.47 16.81 11.22
CA HIS A 153 -31.44 16.42 10.19
C HIS A 153 -32.19 15.11 10.47
N GLY A 154 -31.74 14.30 11.45
CA GLY A 154 -32.43 13.10 11.94
C GLY A 154 -33.43 13.40 13.05
#